data_AF-A0A925SKC5-F1
#
_entry.id   AF-A0A925SKC5-F1
#
_cell.length_a   1.000
_cell.length_b   1.000
_cell.length_c   1.000
_cell.angle_alpha   90.00
_cell.angle_beta   90.00
_cell.angle_gamma   90.00
#
_symmetry.space_group_name_H-M   'P 1'
#
loop_
_entity.id
_entity.type
_entity.pdbx_description
1 polymer ?
#
loop_
_entity_poly.entity_id
_entity_poly.type
_entity_poly.pdbx_seq_one_letter_code
_entity_poly.pdbx_strand_id
1 'polypeptide(L)' 'MQRHVQPAARVVEAQPLRHGPHDTALRGFDVEAQRRVVRTVTERLGFDYARGRLDVSLHPFCEGSGDDVRLTTRFN' A
#
# COMPACT_ATOMS: atom_id res chain seq x y z
N MET A 1 13.33 -24.42 -5.39
CA MET A 1 13.39 -23.25 -6.30
C MET A 1 13.37 -21.97 -5.45
N GLN A 2 14.43 -21.71 -4.68
CA GLN A 2 14.54 -20.58 -3.76
C GLN A 2 15.99 -20.08 -3.75
N ARG A 3 16.46 -19.44 -4.82
CA ARG A 3 17.79 -18.82 -4.84
C ARG A 3 17.76 -17.61 -5.77
N HIS A 4 17.50 -16.42 -5.23
CA HIS A 4 18.08 -15.18 -5.78
C HIS A 4 17.92 -13.88 -4.97
N VAL A 5 17.32 -13.85 -3.77
CA VAL A 5 17.17 -12.59 -3.01
C VAL A 5 18.28 -12.37 -1.97
N GLN A 6 18.99 -13.43 -1.57
CA GLN A 6 19.94 -13.39 -0.45
C GLN A 6 21.12 -12.39 -0.59
N PRO A 7 21.75 -12.18 -1.75
CA PRO A 7 22.88 -11.26 -1.82
C PRO A 7 22.46 -9.79 -1.61
N ALA A 8 21.28 -9.39 -2.08
CA ALA A 8 20.79 -8.02 -1.90
C ALA A 8 20.32 -7.75 -0.46
N ALA A 9 19.63 -8.71 0.16
CA ALA A 9 19.21 -8.62 1.56
C ALA A 9 20.41 -8.45 2.49
N ARG A 10 21.48 -9.22 2.29
CA ARG A 10 22.70 -9.14 3.12
C ARG A 10 23.40 -7.78 3.03
N VAL A 11 23.37 -7.13 1.86
CA VAL A 11 23.94 -5.78 1.68
C VAL A 11 23.11 -4.73 2.42
N VAL A 12 21.78 -4.85 2.41
CA VAL A 12 20.87 -3.95 3.14
C VAL A 12 20.96 -4.18 4.66
N GLU A 13 21.02 -5.44 5.11
CA GLU A 13 21.16 -5.79 6.53
C GLU A 13 22.51 -5.40 7.13
N ALA A 14 23.58 -5.46 6.33
CA ALA A 14 24.93 -5.04 6.75
C ALA A 14 25.11 -3.51 6.76
N GLN A 15 24.19 -2.76 6.15
CA GLN A 15 24.15 -1.32 6.35
C GLN A 15 23.52 -1.06 7.72
N PRO A 16 24.14 -0.24 8.58
CA PRO A 16 23.50 0.16 9.82
C PRO A 16 22.16 0.81 9.44
N LEU A 17 21.05 0.23 9.92
CA LEU A 17 19.74 0.83 9.73
C LEU A 17 19.86 2.28 10.18
N ARG A 18 19.73 3.22 9.24
CA ARG A 18 19.59 4.63 9.58
C ARG A 18 18.19 4.80 10.17
N HIS A 19 18.01 4.36 11.41
CA HIS A 19 16.88 4.72 12.25
C HIS A 19 17.05 6.17 12.71
N GLY A 20 17.06 7.09 11.75
CA GLY A 20 16.67 8.47 12.04
C GLY A 20 15.17 8.52 12.37
N PRO A 21 14.63 9.67 12.80
CA PRO A 21 13.21 9.87 13.09
C PRO A 21 12.29 9.78 11.85
N HIS A 22 12.68 8.99 10.84
CA HIS A 22 11.97 8.77 9.59
C HIS A 22 10.59 8.12 9.81
N ASP A 23 10.42 7.37 10.91
CA ASP A 23 9.14 6.77 11.27
C ASP A 23 8.10 7.78 11.77
N THR A 24 8.52 8.87 12.41
CA THR A 24 7.59 9.90 12.90
C THR A 24 7.07 10.77 11.77
N ALA A 25 7.91 11.02 10.74
CA ALA A 25 7.54 11.83 9.58
C ALA A 25 6.41 11.20 8.73
N LEU A 26 6.18 9.89 8.86
CA LEU A 26 5.19 9.14 8.09
C LEU A 26 3.95 8.72 8.92
N ARG A 27 3.73 9.33 10.09
CA ARG A 27 2.63 9.00 11.00
C ARG A 27 1.73 10.20 11.26
N GLY A 28 0.50 9.93 11.72
CA GLY A 28 -0.43 10.96 12.17
C GLY A 28 -1.09 11.75 11.05
N PHE A 29 -1.18 11.18 9.85
CA PHE A 29 -1.91 11.82 8.75
C PHE A 29 -3.41 11.69 8.93
N ASP A 30 -4.14 12.75 8.62
CA ASP A 30 -5.61 12.72 8.56
C ASP A 30 -6.11 11.61 7.62
N VAL A 31 -7.05 10.81 8.10
CA VAL A 31 -7.59 9.65 7.35
C VAL A 31 -8.26 10.10 6.05
N GLU A 32 -8.94 11.24 6.05
CA GLU A 32 -9.57 11.75 4.83
C GLU A 32 -8.54 12.27 3.82
N ALA A 33 -7.42 12.84 4.28
CA ALA A 33 -6.28 13.13 3.43
C ALA A 33 -5.68 11.86 2.82
N GLN A 34 -5.49 10.81 3.61
CA GLN A 34 -5.04 9.50 3.11
C GLN A 34 -6.02 8.95 2.05
N ARG A 35 -7.33 9.02 2.31
CA ARG A 35 -8.38 8.58 1.38
C ARG A 35 -8.32 9.31 0.05
N ARG A 36 -8.17 10.65 0.06
CA ARG A 36 -8.04 11.45 -1.17
C ARG A 36 -6.81 11.08 -1.99
N VAL A 37 -5.67 10.85 -1.34
CA VAL A 37 -4.43 10.44 -2.02
C VAL A 37 -4.61 9.06 -2.64
N VAL A 38 -5.10 8.08 -1.89
CA VAL A 38 -5.35 6.73 -2.40
C VAL A 38 -6.28 6.77 -3.61
N ARG A 39 -7.40 7.50 -3.51
CA ARG A 39 -8.35 7.68 -4.61
C ARG A 39 -7.69 8.25 -5.87
N THR A 40 -6.88 9.30 -5.70
CA THR A 40 -6.20 9.96 -6.83
C THR A 40 -5.18 9.03 -7.49
N VAL A 41 -4.43 8.26 -6.70
CA VAL A 41 -3.40 7.35 -7.22
C VAL A 41 -4.05 6.20 -7.97
N THR A 42 -5.08 5.57 -7.41
CA THR A 42 -5.76 4.43 -8.05
C THR A 42 -6.48 4.84 -9.34
N GLU A 43 -7.12 6.01 -9.38
CA GLU A 43 -7.70 6.56 -10.61
C GLU A 43 -6.63 6.77 -11.69
N ARG A 44 -5.46 7.32 -11.32
CA ARG A 44 -4.35 7.51 -12.27
C ARG A 44 -3.73 6.22 -12.76
N LEU A 45 -3.78 5.16 -11.95
CA LEU A 45 -3.38 3.81 -12.36
C LEU A 45 -4.43 3.12 -13.24
N GLY A 46 -5.60 3.73 -13.44
CA GLY A 46 -6.66 3.23 -14.30
C GLY A 46 -7.71 2.36 -13.60
N PHE A 47 -7.84 2.44 -12.26
CA PHE A 47 -8.92 1.75 -11.56
C PHE A 47 -10.27 2.37 -11.91
N ASP A 48 -11.17 1.56 -12.46
CA ASP A 48 -12.52 1.98 -12.84
C ASP A 48 -13.50 1.87 -11.67
N TYR A 49 -13.82 3.01 -11.06
CA TYR A 49 -14.78 3.10 -9.95
C TYR A 49 -16.24 2.92 -10.36
N ALA A 50 -16.55 2.84 -11.66
CA ALA A 50 -17.88 2.42 -12.12
C ALA A 50 -18.04 0.90 -12.09
N ARG A 51 -16.93 0.16 -12.08
CA ARG A 51 -16.87 -1.32 -12.07
C ARG A 51 -16.16 -1.88 -10.85
N GLY A 52 -16.11 -1.10 -9.77
CA GLY A 52 -15.42 -1.48 -8.56
C GLY A 52 -15.47 -0.44 -7.46
N ARG A 53 -14.99 -0.80 -6.28
CA ARG A 53 -14.97 0.07 -5.11
C ARG A 53 -13.76 -0.18 -4.21
N LEU A 54 -13.48 0.81 -3.37
CA LEU A 54 -12.42 0.76 -2.36
C LEU A 54 -13.02 1.04 -0.98
N ASP A 55 -12.95 0.05 -0.10
CA ASP A 55 -13.50 0.10 1.25
C ASP A 55 -12.43 -0.06 2.34
N VAL A 56 -12.83 0.03 3.60
CA VAL A 56 -11.93 -0.17 4.75
C VAL A 56 -12.13 -1.57 5.33
N SER A 57 -11.05 -2.28 5.61
CA SER A 57 -11.05 -3.57 6.30
C SER A 57 -9.92 -3.65 7.33
N LEU A 58 -10.01 -4.63 8.23
CA LEU A 58 -8.91 -4.89 9.18
C LEU A 58 -7.68 -5.47 8.48
N HIS A 59 -7.92 -6.33 7.49
CA HIS A 59 -6.90 -7.05 6.71
C HIS A 59 -7.16 -6.80 5.22
N PRO A 60 -6.40 -5.89 4.58
CA PRO A 60 -6.56 -5.55 3.18
C PRO A 60 -6.55 -6.76 2.25
N PHE A 61 -7.46 -6.75 1.27
CA PHE A 61 -7.59 -7.79 0.25
C PHE A 61 -8.09 -7.19 -1.07
N CYS A 62 -7.98 -7.99 -2.13
CA CYS A 62 -8.57 -7.71 -3.43
C CYS A 62 -9.40 -8.93 -3.84
N GLU A 63 -10.63 -8.72 -4.31
CA GLU A 63 -11.50 -9.78 -4.82
C GLU A 63 -12.32 -9.28 -6.01
N GLY A 64 -12.98 -10.22 -6.70
CA GLY A 64 -13.90 -9.92 -7.78
C GLY A 64 -13.43 -10.39 -9.16
N SER A 65 -14.19 -10.01 -10.17
CA SER A 65 -13.94 -10.31 -11.59
C SER A 65 -14.16 -9.04 -12.41
N GLY A 66 -13.92 -9.08 -13.72
CA GLY A 66 -13.83 -7.88 -14.56
C GLY A 66 -14.96 -6.86 -14.43
N ASP A 67 -16.17 -7.27 -14.04
CA ASP A 67 -17.35 -6.40 -13.92
C ASP A 67 -17.60 -5.80 -12.52
N ASP A 68 -17.02 -6.38 -11.46
CA ASP A 68 -17.07 -5.87 -10.08
C ASP A 68 -15.78 -6.26 -9.35
N VAL A 69 -14.85 -5.31 -9.23
CA VAL A 69 -13.57 -5.48 -8.51
C VAL A 69 -13.58 -4.70 -7.20
N ARG A 70 -13.31 -5.39 -6.09
CA ARG A 70 -13.33 -4.82 -4.75
C ARG A 70 -11.95 -4.82 -4.14
N LEU A 71 -11.53 -3.64 -3.72
CA LEU A 71 -10.29 -3.43 -2.98
C LEU A 71 -10.64 -3.03 -1.56
N THR A 72 -9.88 -3.50 -0.59
CA THR A 72 -9.95 -2.96 0.77
C THR A 72 -8.60 -2.43 1.22
N THR A 73 -8.63 -1.39 2.05
CA THR A 73 -7.44 -0.78 2.64
C THR A 73 -7.62 -0.59 4.14
N ARG A 74 -6.54 -0.23 4.82
CA ARG A 74 -6.55 0.17 6.23
C ARG A 74 -5.75 1.47 6.37
N PHE A 75 -6.39 2.48 6.95
CA PHE A 75 -5.71 3.72 7.35
C PHE A 75 -5.16 3.60 8.77
N ASN A 76 -4.11 4.36 9.08
CA ASN A 76 -3.51 4.44 10.42
C ASN A 76 -3.24 5.88 10.83
#